data_AF-A0A497P7Y6-F1
#
_entry.id   AF-A0A497P7Y6-F1
#
_cell.length_a   1.000
_cell.length_b   1.000
_cell.length_c   1.000
_cell.angle_alpha   90.00
_cell.angle_beta   90.00
_cell.angle_gamma   90.00
#
_symmetry.space_group_name_H-M   'P 1'
#
loop_
_entity.id
_entity.type
_entity.pdbx_description
1 polymer ?
#
loop_
_entity_poly.entity_id
_entity_poly.type
_entity_poly.pdbx_seq_one_letter_code
_entity_poly.pdbx_strand_id
1 'polypeptide(L)'
;MEIPELPLEKCEKCKYHGIAKLGQYDEHVCLATGELTLLKDVEKCPLEKEEKEEVKETAPVEIPFETLKNIAEKIEAAYDILLKIGNVVSQITVTFDT
;
A
#
# COMPACT_ATOMS: atom_id res chain seq x y z
N MET A 1 -8.04 21.39 -15.40
CA MET A 1 -7.32 20.12 -15.54
C MET A 1 -8.40 19.06 -15.53
N GLU A 2 -8.70 18.49 -16.70
CA GLU A 2 -9.70 17.43 -16.84
C GLU A 2 -9.01 16.11 -16.50
N ILE A 3 -9.47 15.44 -15.44
CA ILE A 3 -8.97 14.13 -15.02
C ILE A 3 -9.53 13.13 -16.04
N PRO A 4 -8.69 12.33 -16.73
CA PRO A 4 -9.19 11.34 -17.67
C PRO A 4 -9.95 10.26 -16.91
N GLU A 5 -11.27 10.19 -17.11
CA GLU A 5 -12.10 9.11 -16.59
C GLU A 5 -11.71 7.82 -17.31
N LEU A 6 -11.06 6.89 -16.60
CA LEU A 6 -10.95 5.51 -17.08
C LEU A 6 -12.36 4.97 -17.32
N PRO A 7 -12.64 4.35 -18.48
CA PRO A 7 -13.96 3.82 -18.76
C PRO A 7 -14.29 2.68 -17.81
N LEU A 8 -15.10 2.97 -16.79
CA LEU A 8 -15.60 2.05 -15.74
C LEU A 8 -16.09 0.71 -16.33
N GLU A 9 -16.72 0.75 -17.50
CA GLU A 9 -17.24 -0.44 -18.20
C GLU A 9 -16.17 -1.52 -18.49
N LYS A 10 -14.91 -1.12 -18.72
CA LYS A 10 -13.80 -2.06 -18.91
C LYS A 10 -13.31 -2.63 -17.59
N CYS A 11 -13.33 -1.82 -16.53
CA CYS A 11 -12.88 -2.21 -15.20
C CYS A 11 -13.87 -3.18 -14.54
N GLU A 12 -15.18 -3.02 -14.71
CA GLU A 12 -16.19 -3.92 -14.12
C GLU A 12 -16.07 -5.39 -14.54
N LYS A 13 -15.48 -5.64 -15.71
CA LYS A 13 -15.22 -6.99 -16.23
C LYS A 13 -13.82 -7.50 -15.89
N CYS A 14 -12.99 -6.68 -15.24
CA CYS A 14 -11.64 -7.02 -14.87
C CYS A 14 -11.61 -7.86 -13.59
N LYS A 15 -10.79 -8.92 -13.54
CA LYS A 15 -10.64 -9.78 -12.35
C LYS A 15 -10.07 -9.06 -11.12
N TYR A 16 -9.53 -7.86 -11.29
CA TYR A 16 -8.96 -7.04 -10.22
C TYR A 16 -9.88 -5.91 -9.79
N HIS A 17 -11.10 -5.83 -10.33
CA HIS A 17 -12.09 -4.89 -9.87
C HIS A 17 -12.76 -5.41 -8.59
N GLY A 18 -12.93 -4.50 -7.63
CA GLY A 18 -13.70 -4.73 -6.43
C GLY A 18 -14.58 -3.53 -6.11
N ILE A 19 -15.47 -3.71 -5.15
CA ILE A 19 -16.26 -2.64 -4.57
C ILE A 19 -15.91 -2.60 -3.08
N ALA A 20 -15.44 -1.44 -2.61
CA ALA A 20 -15.07 -1.22 -1.22
C ALA A 20 -16.06 -0.26 -0.57
N LYS A 21 -16.46 -0.57 0.66
CA LYS A 21 -17.35 0.27 1.46
C LYS A 21 -16.52 1.32 2.19
N LEU A 22 -16.53 2.56 1.70
CA LEU A 22 -15.85 3.69 2.33
C LEU A 22 -16.89 4.58 3.00
N GLY A 23 -17.16 4.29 4.28
CA GLY A 23 -18.16 4.98 5.08
C GLY A 23 -19.58 4.61 4.64
N GLN A 24 -20.32 5.59 4.11
CA GLN A 24 -21.70 5.43 3.64
C GLN A 24 -21.83 5.14 2.15
N TYR A 25 -20.73 5.15 1.39
CA TYR A 25 -20.72 4.96 -0.05
C TYR A 25 -19.95 3.70 -0.44
N ASP A 26 -20.45 3.04 -1.48
CA ASP A 26 -19.76 1.96 -2.16
C ASP A 26 -18.93 2.55 -3.31
N GLU A 27 -17.63 2.27 -3.31
CA GLU A 27 -16.67 2.87 -4.25
C GLU A 27 -15.99 1.76 -5.07
N HIS A 28 -15.76 2.02 -6.36
CA HIS A 28 -15.09 1.07 -7.24
C HIS A 28 -13.57 1.15 -7.05
N VAL A 29 -12.93 -0.01 -6.87
CA VAL A 29 -11.49 -0.12 -6.58
C VAL A 29 -10.79 -1.08 -7.54
N CYS A 30 -9.50 -0.82 -7.76
CA CYS A 30 -8.55 -1.70 -8.43
C CYS A 30 -7.66 -2.38 -7.39
N LEU A 31 -7.49 -3.70 -7.52
CA LEU A 31 -6.66 -4.54 -6.65
C LEU A 31 -5.45 -5.14 -7.40
N ALA A 32 -5.15 -4.64 -8.60
CA ALA A 32 -4.13 -5.21 -9.47
C ALA A 32 -2.70 -5.11 -8.90
N THR A 33 -2.44 -4.09 -8.08
CA THR A 33 -1.14 -3.81 -7.44
C THR A 33 -0.98 -4.49 -6.08
N GLY A 34 -2.03 -5.16 -5.57
CA GLY A 34 -2.06 -5.72 -4.21
C GLY A 34 -2.49 -4.72 -3.13
N GLU A 35 -2.74 -3.46 -3.49
CA GLU A 35 -3.29 -2.42 -2.63
C GLU A 35 -4.71 -2.06 -3.06
N LEU A 36 -5.48 -1.43 -2.17
CA LEU A 36 -6.81 -0.91 -2.48
C LEU A 36 -6.68 0.48 -3.09
N THR A 37 -6.83 0.59 -4.40
CA THR A 37 -6.74 1.86 -5.13
C THR A 37 -8.10 2.24 -5.71
N LEU A 38 -8.61 3.45 -5.43
CA LEU A 38 -9.89 3.90 -5.98
C LEU A 38 -9.75 4.15 -7.48
N LEU A 39 -10.68 3.63 -8.30
CA LEU A 39 -10.57 3.74 -9.76
C LEU A 39 -10.54 5.18 -10.28
N LYS A 40 -11.17 6.12 -9.55
CA LYS A 40 -11.12 7.56 -9.86
C LYS A 40 -9.72 8.18 -9.74
N ASP A 41 -8.84 7.54 -8.97
CA ASP A 41 -7.46 7.98 -8.74
C ASP A 41 -6.46 7.23 -9.64
N VAL A 42 -6.95 6.30 -10.49
CA VAL A 42 -6.13 5.54 -11.42
C VAL A 42 -6.14 6.27 -12.77
N GLU A 43 -5.00 6.80 -13.19
CA GLU A 43 -4.88 7.47 -14.50
C GLU A 43 -4.73 6.47 -15.66
N LYS A 44 -4.07 5.33 -15.40
CA LYS A 44 -3.82 4.25 -16.36
C LYS A 44 -3.91 2.89 -15.69
N CYS A 45 -4.29 1.85 -16.45
CA CYS A 45 -4.36 0.51 -15.92
C CYS A 45 -2.96 0.01 -15.48
N PRO A 46 -2.77 -0.41 -14.20
CA PRO A 46 -1.46 -0.87 -13.70
C PRO A 46 -0.90 -2.11 -14.41
N LEU A 47 -1.75 -2.82 -15.15
CA LEU A 47 -1.39 -4.03 -15.89
C LEU A 47 -1.18 -3.78 -17.38
N GLU A 48 -1.52 -2.58 -17.85
CA GLU A 48 -1.20 -2.14 -19.19
C GLU A 48 0.30 -1.91 -19.24
N LYS A 49 1.01 -2.87 -19.84
CA LYS A 49 2.45 -2.81 -20.00
C LYS A 49 2.76 -1.61 -20.88
N GLU A 50 3.31 -0.55 -20.30
CA GLU A 50 4.03 0.44 -21.08
C GLU A 50 5.09 -0.32 -21.90
N GLU A 51 5.20 0.02 -23.19
CA GLU A 51 6.12 -0.63 -24.11
C GLU A 51 7.55 -0.52 -23.57
N LYS A 52 8.00 -1.59 -22.91
CA LYS A 52 9.39 -1.97 -22.63
C LYS A 52 10.36 -0.79 -22.47
N GLU A 53 10.33 -0.13 -21.31
CA GLU A 53 11.62 0.18 -20.72
C GLU A 53 12.18 -1.16 -20.23
N GLU A 54 13.20 -1.65 -20.95
CA GLU A 54 13.98 -2.81 -20.54
C GLU A 54 14.53 -2.53 -19.14
N VAL A 55 13.84 -3.03 -18.12
CA VAL A 55 14.41 -3.18 -16.79
C VAL A 55 15.55 -4.16 -16.98
N LYS A 56 16.75 -3.61 -17.20
CA LYS A 56 18.00 -4.35 -17.06
C LYS A 56 17.90 -5.01 -15.69
N GLU A 57 17.78 -6.33 -15.66
CA GLU A 57 17.94 -7.11 -14.44
C GLU A 57 19.28 -6.68 -13.83
N THR A 58 19.23 -5.79 -12.85
CA THR A 58 20.41 -5.40 -12.12
C THR A 58 20.80 -6.65 -11.34
N ALA A 59 21.99 -7.15 -11.64
CA ALA A 59 22.62 -8.24 -10.91
C ALA A 59 22.36 -8.07 -9.40
N PRO A 60 22.08 -9.16 -8.65
CA PRO A 60 21.74 -9.08 -7.24
C PRO A 60 22.75 -8.18 -6.54
N VAL A 61 22.26 -7.02 -6.09
CA VAL A 61 23.08 -6.03 -5.41
C VAL A 61 23.50 -6.69 -4.09
N GLU A 62 24.76 -7.05 -3.97
CA GLU A 62 25.32 -7.58 -2.73
C GLU A 62 25.23 -6.46 -1.66
N ILE A 63 24.24 -6.57 -0.78
CA ILE A 63 24.07 -5.63 0.32
C ILE A 63 25.15 -5.94 1.37
N PRO A 64 26.04 -4.99 1.71
CA PRO A 64 27.05 -5.21 2.73
C PRO A 64 26.42 -5.59 4.06
N PHE A 65 27.04 -6.53 4.78
CA PHE A 65 26.55 -6.99 6.09
C PHE A 65 26.35 -5.84 7.09
N GLU A 66 27.22 -4.84 7.06
CA GLU A 66 27.13 -3.64 7.89
C GLU A 66 25.83 -2.85 7.63
N THR A 67 25.39 -2.78 6.37
CA THR A 67 24.12 -2.14 5.99
C THR A 67 22.94 -2.92 6.56
N LEU A 68 22.96 -4.26 6.45
CA LEU A 68 21.92 -5.12 7.02
C LEU A 68 21.86 -4.98 8.55
N LYS A 69 23.02 -4.94 9.22
CA LYS A 69 23.10 -4.74 10.67
C LYS A 69 22.51 -3.39 11.08
N ASN A 70 22.85 -2.31 10.40
CA ASN A 70 22.30 -0.98 10.66
C ASN A 70 20.78 -0.92 10.45
N ILE A 71 20.25 -1.65 9.47
CA ILE A 71 18.81 -1.76 9.24
C ILE A 71 18.14 -2.53 10.38
N ALA A 72 18.72 -3.67 10.80
CA ALA A 72 18.20 -4.47 11.89
C ALA A 72 18.13 -3.68 13.20
N GLU A 73 19.20 -2.96 13.57
CA GLU A 73 19.24 -2.12 14.77
C GLU A 73 18.16 -1.02 14.75
N LYS A 74 17.90 -0.43 13.57
CA LYS A 74 16.82 0.57 13.42
C LYS A 74 15.43 -0.04 13.56
N ILE A 75 15.22 -1.26 13.04
CA ILE A 75 13.96 -1.98 13.17
C ILE A 75 13.70 -2.33 14.62
N GLU A 76 14.70 -2.82 15.35
CA GLU A 76 14.59 -3.11 16.79
C GLU A 76 14.23 -1.86 17.59
N ALA A 77 14.91 -0.74 17.32
CA ALA A 77 14.59 0.53 17.99
C ALA A 77 13.16 1.01 17.71
N ALA A 78 12.69 0.86 16.47
CA ALA A 78 11.31 1.20 16.10
C ALA A 78 10.29 0.28 16.80
N TYR A 79 10.59 -1.02 16.89
CA TYR A 79 9.75 -1.99 17.60
C TYR A 79 9.60 -1.65 19.09
N ASP A 80 10.68 -1.28 19.75
CA ASP A 80 10.65 -0.86 21.16
C ASP A 80 9.80 0.39 21.38
N ILE A 81 9.83 1.35 20.45
CA ILE A 81 9.00 2.56 20.53
C ILE A 81 7.52 2.17 20.37
N LEU A 82 7.20 1.29 19.41
CA LEU A 82 5.83 0.83 19.19
C LEU A 82 5.27 0.08 20.41
N LEU A 83 6.08 -0.75 21.06
CA LEU A 83 5.69 -1.41 22.32
C LEU A 83 5.37 -0.40 23.42
N LYS A 84 6.20 0.66 23.58
CA LYS A 84 5.95 1.72 24.57
C LYS A 84 4.65 2.46 24.27
N ILE A 85 4.40 2.81 23.02
CA ILE A 85 3.14 3.45 22.60
C ILE A 85 1.96 2.52 22.90
N GLY A 86 2.06 1.23 22.55
CA GLY A 86 1.03 0.24 22.85
C GLY A 86 0.71 0.14 24.34
N ASN A 87 1.73 0.14 25.20
CA ASN A 87 1.55 0.14 26.66
C ASN A 87 0.86 1.41 27.16
N VAL A 88 1.24 2.59 26.66
CA VAL A 88 0.60 3.86 27.03
C VAL A 88 -0.87 3.87 26.58
N VAL A 89 -1.15 3.44 25.35
CA VAL A 89 -2.53 3.34 24.83
C VAL A 89 -3.35 2.38 25.70
N SER A 90 -2.80 1.23 26.06
CA SER A 90 -3.49 0.26 26.93
C SER A 90 -3.81 0.84 28.31
N GLN A 91 -2.91 1.60 28.92
CA GLN A 91 -3.17 2.30 30.20
C GLN A 91 -4.26 3.37 30.07
N ILE A 92 -4.28 4.09 28.95
CA ILE A 92 -5.34 5.05 28.65
C ILE A 92 -6.69 4.34 28.53
N THR A 93 -6.77 3.24 27.77
CA THR A 93 -8.00 2.46 27.61
C THR A 93 -8.55 1.97 28.95
N VAL A 94 -7.69 1.45 29.84
CA VAL A 94 -8.09 1.03 31.20
C VAL A 94 -8.66 2.18 32.03
N THR A 95 -8.20 3.42 31.80
CA THR A 95 -8.68 4.61 32.53
C THR A 95 -10.04 5.11 32.03
N PHE A 96 -10.41 4.80 30.78
CA PHE A 96 -11.69 5.20 30.19
C PHE A 96 -12.78 4.11 30.29
N ASP A 97 -12.41 2.86 30.58
CA ASP A 97 -13.31 1.72 30.79
C ASP A 97 -13.74 1.52 32.27
N THR A 98 -13.33 2.41 33.18
CA THR A 98 -13.81 2.52 34.58
C THR A 98 -14.69 3.74 34.78
#